data_AF-A0A967PMB4-F1
#
_entry.id   AF-A0A967PMB4-F1
#
_cell.length_a   1.000
_cell.length_b   1.000
_cell.length_c   1.000
_cell.angle_alpha   90.00
_cell.angle_beta   90.00
_cell.angle_gamma   90.00
#
_symmetry.space_group_name_H-M   'P 1'
#
loop_
_entity.id
_entity.type
_entity.pdbx_description
1 polymer ?
#
loop_
_entity_poly.entity_id
_entity_poly.type
_entity_poly.pdbx_seq_one_letter_code
_entity_poly.pdbx_strand_id
1 'polypeptide(L)'
;MRVMAVRRERTWITDVDGATVLVPGDVLFLRGSPDGITRLREMAAATPWTPPQTPEDPFATDLDRAVDVLVEMKNLSEVAVGLAYSALVLGDLGLATEVRQLEDRLDEMKDRLELWVLRAAADKVDPSPLRGLLHLSQAAEDIGDQAQQMVWLIEHREDVHPILGLALGDSDEVVVRVPVGVGSEADGALLSDLQLNIEPGFTVLAIRRGGQYVYRPRGRVRLLADDELIASGPDEGRELLALRCGWHLVDPDGDGEMELEPVASR
;
A
#
# COMPACT_ATOMS: atom_id res chain seq x y z
N MET A 1 10.41 -5.81 -4.19
CA MET A 1 9.97 -7.23 -4.25
C MET A 1 10.78 -8.00 -3.22
N ARG A 2 10.14 -8.69 -2.28
CA ARG A 2 10.77 -9.47 -1.20
C ARG A 2 10.70 -10.95 -1.52
N VAL A 3 11.77 -11.69 -1.23
CA VAL A 3 11.80 -13.16 -1.30
C VAL A 3 11.23 -13.71 -0.01
N MET A 4 10.11 -14.42 -0.11
CA MET A 4 9.42 -15.03 1.04
C MET A 4 9.93 -16.43 1.33
N ALA A 5 10.32 -17.17 0.28
CA ALA A 5 10.89 -18.48 0.42
C ALA A 5 11.68 -18.88 -0.83
N VAL A 6 12.64 -19.78 -0.64
CA VAL A 6 13.35 -20.47 -1.72
C VAL A 6 13.09 -21.97 -1.58
N ARG A 7 12.62 -22.60 -2.66
CA ARG A 7 12.56 -24.05 -2.75
C ARG A 7 13.74 -24.56 -3.55
N ARG A 8 14.62 -25.29 -2.88
CA ARG A 8 15.78 -25.98 -3.46
C ARG A 8 15.49 -27.47 -3.50
N GLU A 9 15.21 -27.99 -4.69
CA GLU A 9 14.76 -29.37 -4.89
C GLU A 9 13.53 -29.72 -4.01
N ARG A 10 13.75 -30.44 -2.90
CA ARG A 10 12.71 -30.84 -1.93
C ARG A 10 12.77 -30.05 -0.62
N THR A 11 13.74 -29.17 -0.47
CA THR A 11 14.00 -28.39 0.75
C THR A 11 13.40 -27.00 0.61
N TRP A 12 12.80 -26.51 1.69
CA TRP A 12 12.28 -25.15 1.81
C TRP A 12 13.19 -24.34 2.71
N ILE A 13 13.59 -23.16 2.23
CA ILE A 13 14.34 -22.15 2.96
C ILE A 13 13.38 -20.98 3.11
N THR A 14 12.93 -20.70 4.33
CA THR A 14 11.96 -19.63 4.64
C THR A 14 12.61 -18.44 5.31
N ASP A 15 13.78 -18.64 5.92
CA ASP A 15 14.62 -17.57 6.45
C ASP A 15 15.55 -17.12 5.31
N VAL A 16 15.08 -16.14 4.53
CA VAL A 16 15.77 -15.64 3.33
C VAL A 16 16.17 -14.20 3.58
N ASP A 17 17.47 -13.94 3.54
CA ASP A 17 18.10 -12.65 3.79
C ASP A 17 19.04 -12.22 2.64
N GLY A 18 19.67 -11.06 2.79
CA GLY A 18 20.64 -10.54 1.81
C GLY A 18 21.91 -11.40 1.66
N ALA A 19 22.21 -12.28 2.62
CA ALA A 19 23.33 -13.21 2.56
C ALA A 19 22.97 -14.54 1.86
N THR A 20 21.69 -14.77 1.56
CA THR A 20 21.21 -16.02 0.98
C THR A 20 21.70 -16.18 -0.46
N VAL A 21 22.54 -17.21 -0.66
CA VAL A 21 23.09 -17.54 -1.99
C VAL A 21 22.11 -18.39 -2.79
N LEU A 22 21.61 -17.82 -3.89
CA LEU A 22 20.77 -18.51 -4.87
C LEU A 22 21.62 -19.38 -5.81
N VAL A 23 21.10 -20.57 -6.15
CA VAL A 23 21.76 -21.51 -7.08
C VAL A 23 20.84 -21.87 -8.26
N PRO A 24 21.39 -22.34 -9.39
CA PRO A 24 20.57 -22.79 -10.51
C PRO A 24 19.57 -23.87 -10.09
N GLY A 25 18.30 -23.69 -10.47
CA GLY A 25 17.21 -24.61 -10.13
C GLY A 25 16.42 -24.23 -8.87
N ASP A 26 16.86 -23.21 -8.12
CA ASP A 26 16.07 -22.63 -7.04
C ASP A 26 14.75 -22.04 -7.59
N VAL A 27 13.66 -22.28 -6.86
CA VAL A 27 12.36 -21.66 -7.14
C VAL A 27 12.07 -20.62 -6.07
N LEU A 28 11.98 -19.35 -6.48
CA LEU A 28 11.72 -18.22 -5.60
C LEU A 28 10.22 -17.98 -5.45
N PHE A 29 9.78 -17.81 -4.22
CA PHE A 29 8.44 -17.33 -3.87
C PHE A 29 8.58 -15.89 -3.40
N LEU A 30 7.85 -14.99 -4.05
CA LEU A 30 8.10 -13.55 -3.96
C LEU A 30 6.81 -12.81 -3.63
N ARG A 31 6.94 -11.68 -2.92
CA ARG A 31 5.86 -10.72 -2.65
C ARG A 31 6.33 -9.32 -3.08
N GLY A 32 5.46 -8.53 -3.71
CA GLY A 32 5.75 -7.15 -4.06
C GLY A 32 5.00 -6.63 -5.28
N SER A 33 5.36 -5.43 -5.72
CA SER A 33 4.74 -4.78 -6.88
C SER A 33 4.88 -5.60 -8.16
N PRO A 34 3.80 -5.76 -8.96
CA PRO A 34 3.88 -6.33 -10.30
C PRO A 34 4.89 -5.64 -11.22
N ASP A 35 5.15 -4.34 -11.00
CA ASP A 35 6.10 -3.57 -11.80
C ASP A 35 7.54 -4.12 -11.69
N GLY A 36 7.86 -4.80 -10.59
CA GLY A 36 9.15 -5.45 -10.39
C GLY A 36 9.29 -6.81 -11.08
N ILE A 37 8.22 -7.40 -11.62
CA ILE A 37 8.24 -8.77 -12.19
C ILE A 37 9.19 -8.86 -13.36
N THR A 38 9.13 -7.91 -14.29
CA THR A 38 9.99 -7.90 -15.48
C THR A 38 11.46 -7.87 -15.09
N ARG A 39 11.85 -6.92 -14.22
CA ARG A 39 13.22 -6.78 -13.75
C ARG A 39 13.74 -8.02 -13.04
N LEU A 40 12.91 -8.62 -12.18
CA LEU A 40 13.28 -9.83 -11.45
C LEU A 40 13.46 -11.03 -12.39
N ARG A 41 12.59 -11.18 -13.39
CA ARG A 41 12.70 -12.27 -14.38
C ARG A 41 13.94 -12.11 -15.25
N GLU A 42 14.31 -10.88 -15.61
CA GLU A 42 15.59 -10.60 -16.28
C GLU A 42 16.77 -11.05 -15.41
N MET A 43 16.80 -10.68 -14.13
CA MET A 43 17.85 -11.08 -13.19
C MET A 43 17.93 -12.60 -13.02
N ALA A 44 16.79 -13.28 -13.04
CA ALA A 44 16.70 -14.74 -12.93
C ALA A 44 16.94 -15.48 -14.26
N ALA A 45 17.25 -14.77 -15.36
CA ALA A 45 17.32 -15.32 -16.72
C ALA A 45 16.06 -16.14 -17.12
N ALA A 46 14.91 -15.75 -16.57
CA ALA A 46 13.62 -16.36 -16.87
C ALA A 46 13.00 -15.75 -18.14
N THR A 47 12.10 -16.49 -18.79
CA THR A 47 11.37 -15.99 -19.96
C THR A 47 10.67 -14.66 -19.63
N PRO A 48 10.72 -13.64 -20.50
CA PRO A 48 10.01 -12.38 -20.27
C PRO A 48 8.54 -12.62 -19.93
N TRP A 49 8.04 -11.89 -18.93
CA TRP A 49 6.62 -11.92 -18.58
C TRP A 49 5.88 -10.88 -19.41
N THR A 50 4.79 -11.31 -20.04
CA THR A 50 3.85 -10.40 -20.69
C THR A 50 2.56 -10.43 -19.87
N PRO A 51 2.16 -9.30 -19.27
CA PRO A 51 0.88 -9.24 -18.57
C PRO A 51 -0.26 -9.61 -19.54
N PRO A 52 -1.29 -10.32 -19.08
CA PRO A 52 -2.50 -10.48 -19.87
C PRO A 52 -3.07 -9.10 -20.18
N GLN A 53 -3.39 -8.85 -21.45
CA GLN A 53 -4.07 -7.63 -21.86
C GLN A 53 -5.57 -7.83 -21.78
N THR A 54 -6.25 -6.92 -21.07
CA THR A 54 -7.72 -6.86 -21.10
C THR A 54 -8.14 -6.25 -22.44
N PRO A 55 -9.07 -6.88 -23.19
CA PRO A 55 -9.62 -6.27 -24.39
C PRO A 55 -10.24 -4.90 -24.05
N GLU A 56 -9.87 -3.85 -24.80
CA GLU A 56 -10.52 -2.55 -24.66
C GLU A 56 -11.91 -2.61 -25.30
N ASP A 57 -12.96 -2.67 -24.47
CA ASP A 57 -14.34 -2.45 -24.92
C ASP A 57 -14.68 -0.95 -24.73
N PRO A 58 -15.00 -0.20 -25.81
CA PRO A 58 -15.36 1.21 -25.70
C PRO A 58 -16.65 1.46 -24.90
N PHE A 59 -17.45 0.43 -24.61
CA PHE A 59 -18.66 0.56 -23.80
C PHE A 59 -18.53 -0.20 -22.47
N ALA A 60 -18.33 0.55 -21.38
CA ALA A 60 -18.36 -0.03 -20.03
C ALA A 60 -19.75 -0.62 -19.72
N THR A 61 -19.81 -1.93 -19.56
CA THR A 61 -21.00 -2.66 -19.11
C THR A 61 -21.25 -2.40 -17.62
N ASP A 62 -22.44 -2.76 -17.12
CA ASP A 62 -22.71 -2.72 -15.68
C ASP A 62 -21.80 -3.67 -14.90
N LEU A 63 -21.34 -4.75 -15.53
CA LEU A 63 -20.33 -5.64 -14.94
C LEU A 63 -18.97 -4.96 -14.83
N ASP A 64 -18.52 -4.25 -15.86
CA ASP A 64 -17.24 -3.53 -15.83
C ASP A 64 -17.26 -2.46 -14.74
N ARG A 65 -18.37 -1.73 -14.60
CA ARG A 65 -18.55 -0.76 -13.51
C ARG A 65 -18.48 -1.43 -12.14
N ALA A 66 -19.12 -2.58 -11.95
CA ALA A 66 -19.05 -3.32 -10.69
C ALA A 66 -17.62 -3.77 -10.37
N VAL A 67 -16.87 -4.23 -11.37
CA VAL A 67 -15.46 -4.62 -11.22
C VAL A 67 -14.59 -3.41 -10.86
N ASP A 68 -14.77 -2.29 -11.55
CA ASP A 68 -14.02 -1.05 -11.28
C ASP A 68 -14.28 -0.55 -9.85
N VAL A 69 -15.54 -0.51 -9.42
CA VAL A 69 -15.89 -0.14 -8.04
C VAL A 69 -15.24 -1.12 -7.06
N LEU A 70 -15.28 -2.43 -7.33
CA LEU A 70 -14.68 -3.43 -6.45
C LEU A 70 -13.17 -3.26 -6.29
N VAL A 71 -12.47 -2.97 -7.39
CA VAL A 71 -11.02 -2.70 -7.38
C VAL A 71 -10.72 -1.47 -6.54
N GLU A 72 -11.50 -0.40 -6.69
CA GLU A 72 -11.33 0.80 -5.89
C GLU A 72 -11.69 0.56 -4.41
N MET A 73 -12.72 -0.24 -4.08
CA MET A 73 -13.03 -0.65 -2.70
C MET A 73 -11.86 -1.38 -2.06
N LYS A 74 -11.30 -2.38 -2.76
CA LYS A 74 -10.11 -3.12 -2.31
C LYS A 74 -8.93 -2.18 -2.07
N ASN A 75 -8.73 -1.20 -2.94
CA ASN A 75 -7.62 -0.26 -2.80
C ASN A 75 -7.80 0.68 -1.60
N LEU A 76 -9.02 1.17 -1.37
CA LEU A 76 -9.33 2.03 -0.24
C LEU A 76 -9.33 1.29 1.10
N SER A 77 -9.77 0.03 1.14
CA SER A 77 -9.70 -0.76 2.38
C SER A 77 -8.26 -1.02 2.81
N GLU A 78 -7.33 -1.24 1.88
CA GLU A 78 -5.89 -1.29 2.17
C GLU A 78 -5.35 0.05 2.68
N VAL A 79 -5.84 1.19 2.15
CA VAL A 79 -5.46 2.51 2.67
C VAL A 79 -5.99 2.69 4.09
N ALA A 80 -7.25 2.35 4.35
CA ALA A 80 -7.86 2.47 5.66
C ALA A 80 -7.03 1.73 6.72
N VAL A 81 -6.62 0.49 6.45
CA VAL A 81 -5.76 -0.28 7.35
C VAL A 81 -4.40 0.39 7.57
N GLY A 82 -3.73 0.85 6.51
CA GLY A 82 -2.42 1.50 6.66
C GLY A 82 -2.48 2.86 7.38
N LEU A 83 -3.55 3.63 7.15
CA LEU A 83 -3.81 4.86 7.90
C LEU A 83 -4.18 4.57 9.36
N ALA A 84 -4.92 3.50 9.64
CA ALA A 84 -5.25 3.09 11.00
C ALA A 84 -4.00 2.71 11.80
N TYR A 85 -3.09 1.93 11.21
CA TYR A 85 -1.78 1.67 11.83
C TYR A 85 -0.98 2.97 12.04
N SER A 86 -0.97 3.87 11.06
CA SER A 86 -0.30 5.17 11.20
C SER A 86 -0.89 6.00 12.34
N ALA A 87 -2.22 6.04 12.47
CA ALA A 87 -2.91 6.75 13.53
C ALA A 87 -2.55 6.19 14.91
N LEU A 88 -2.47 4.86 15.03
CA LEU A 88 -2.07 4.18 16.28
C LEU A 88 -0.63 4.48 16.67
N VAL A 89 0.32 4.38 15.73
CA VAL A 89 1.74 4.64 16.00
C VAL A 89 2.00 6.10 16.32
N LEU A 90 1.33 7.03 15.64
CA LEU A 90 1.59 8.46 15.75
C LEU A 90 0.67 9.17 16.76
N GLY A 91 -0.32 8.48 17.32
CA GLY A 91 -1.37 9.09 18.15
C GLY A 91 -2.15 10.20 17.41
N ASP A 92 -2.30 10.09 16.08
CA ASP A 92 -2.78 11.18 15.23
C ASP A 92 -4.31 11.12 15.01
N LEU A 93 -5.02 12.03 15.68
CA LEU A 93 -6.49 12.15 15.56
C LEU A 93 -6.95 12.54 14.15
N GLY A 94 -6.12 13.27 13.40
CA GLY A 94 -6.39 13.60 12.01
C GLY A 94 -6.45 12.34 11.16
N LEU A 95 -5.45 11.47 11.28
CA LEU A 95 -5.44 10.19 10.57
C LEU A 95 -6.62 9.28 10.98
N ALA A 96 -6.96 9.22 12.26
CA ALA A 96 -8.14 8.50 12.72
C ALA A 96 -9.43 9.02 12.06
N THR A 97 -9.56 10.35 11.92
CA THR A 97 -10.71 10.98 11.23
C THR A 97 -10.76 10.60 9.75
N GLU A 98 -9.61 10.50 9.09
CA GLU A 98 -9.54 10.07 7.69
C GLU A 98 -9.91 8.59 7.51
N VAL A 99 -9.52 7.73 8.45
CA VAL A 99 -9.94 6.31 8.44
C VAL A 99 -11.46 6.19 8.51
N ARG A 100 -12.12 6.97 9.37
CA ARG A 100 -13.59 7.01 9.44
C ARG A 100 -14.22 7.45 8.11
N GLN A 101 -13.70 8.51 7.48
CA GLN A 101 -14.19 8.96 6.16
C GLN A 101 -14.01 7.89 5.07
N LEU A 102 -12.96 7.07 5.17
CA LEU A 102 -12.74 5.97 4.23
C LEU A 102 -13.73 4.82 4.43
N GLU A 103 -14.11 4.52 5.67
CA GLU A 103 -15.14 3.52 5.97
C GLU A 103 -16.53 3.98 5.48
N ASP A 104 -16.96 5.21 5.80
CA ASP A 104 -18.20 5.81 5.27
C ASP A 104 -18.25 5.72 3.73
N ARG A 105 -17.10 5.95 3.07
CA ARG A 105 -16.98 5.86 1.61
C ARG A 105 -17.04 4.42 1.09
N LEU A 106 -16.52 3.45 1.82
CA LEU A 106 -16.57 2.03 1.46
C LEU A 106 -18.02 1.52 1.50
N ASP A 107 -18.80 1.93 2.51
CA ASP A 107 -20.23 1.65 2.61
C ASP A 107 -21.00 2.15 1.37
N GLU A 108 -20.82 3.44 1.03
CA GLU A 108 -21.46 4.01 -0.16
C GLU A 108 -21.02 3.32 -1.46
N MET A 109 -19.79 2.82 -1.52
CA MET A 109 -19.28 2.10 -2.69
C MET A 109 -19.87 0.69 -2.79
N LYS A 110 -20.05 0.00 -1.66
CA LYS A 110 -20.72 -1.29 -1.58
C LYS A 110 -22.14 -1.20 -2.11
N ASP A 111 -22.94 -0.25 -1.63
CA ASP A 111 -24.31 0.00 -2.11
C ASP A 111 -24.37 0.17 -3.64
N ARG A 112 -23.44 0.97 -4.19
CA ARG A 112 -23.36 1.19 -5.64
C ARG A 112 -22.96 -0.07 -6.40
N LEU A 113 -22.00 -0.84 -5.87
CA LEU A 113 -21.57 -2.10 -6.47
C LEU A 113 -22.72 -3.10 -6.52
N GLU A 114 -23.48 -3.25 -5.43
CA GLU A 114 -24.63 -4.15 -5.38
C GLU A 114 -25.66 -3.80 -6.46
N LEU A 115 -25.96 -2.52 -6.64
CA LEU A 115 -26.85 -2.04 -7.71
C LEU A 115 -26.32 -2.39 -9.11
N TRP A 116 -25.02 -2.22 -9.38
CA TRP A 116 -24.42 -2.58 -10.66
C TRP A 116 -24.44 -4.09 -10.91
N VAL A 117 -24.17 -4.89 -9.87
CA VAL A 117 -24.24 -6.35 -9.94
C VAL A 117 -25.67 -6.82 -10.26
N LEU A 118 -26.68 -6.23 -9.62
CA LEU A 118 -28.09 -6.57 -9.87
C LEU A 118 -28.53 -6.21 -11.29
N ARG A 119 -28.06 -5.09 -11.84
CA ARG A 119 -28.34 -4.72 -13.24
C ARG A 119 -27.62 -5.64 -14.22
N ALA A 120 -26.36 -5.94 -13.99
CA ALA A 120 -25.60 -6.90 -14.80
C ALA A 120 -26.22 -8.30 -14.79
N ALA A 121 -26.87 -8.69 -13.68
CA ALA A 121 -27.59 -9.96 -13.59
C ALA A 121 -28.85 -10.01 -14.48
N ALA A 122 -29.49 -8.88 -14.75
CA ALA A 122 -30.70 -8.82 -15.59
C ALA A 122 -30.44 -9.26 -17.03
N ASP A 123 -29.22 -9.05 -17.52
CA ASP A 123 -28.80 -9.41 -18.88
C ASP A 123 -28.19 -10.83 -18.99
N LYS A 124 -28.17 -11.61 -17.89
CA LYS A 124 -27.57 -12.95 -17.85
C LYS A 124 -28.58 -14.05 -17.52
N VAL A 125 -28.50 -15.14 -18.29
CA VAL A 125 -29.33 -16.35 -18.07
C VAL A 125 -28.96 -17.06 -16.76
N ASP A 126 -27.68 -17.03 -16.37
CA ASP A 126 -27.20 -17.52 -15.09
C ASP A 126 -26.34 -16.45 -14.40
N PRO A 127 -26.86 -15.77 -13.36
CA PRO A 127 -26.13 -14.74 -12.63
C PRO A 127 -25.24 -15.31 -11.52
N SER A 128 -25.19 -16.64 -11.31
CA SER A 128 -24.43 -17.28 -10.23
C SER A 128 -22.97 -16.81 -10.11
N PRO A 129 -22.21 -16.59 -11.20
CA PRO A 129 -20.83 -16.09 -11.11
C PRO A 129 -20.71 -14.69 -10.47
N LEU A 130 -21.76 -13.88 -10.51
CA LEU A 130 -21.75 -12.51 -10.00
C LEU A 130 -21.78 -12.45 -8.47
N ARG A 131 -22.19 -13.53 -7.79
CA ARG A 131 -22.18 -13.61 -6.32
C ARG A 131 -20.80 -13.36 -5.72
N GLY A 132 -19.73 -13.72 -6.44
CA GLY A 132 -18.37 -13.46 -6.00
C GLY A 132 -18.09 -11.97 -5.79
N LEU A 133 -18.66 -11.10 -6.62
CA LEU A 133 -18.49 -9.65 -6.50
C LEU A 133 -19.10 -9.12 -5.21
N LEU A 134 -20.28 -9.61 -4.82
CA LEU A 134 -20.95 -9.23 -3.56
C LEU A 134 -20.17 -9.70 -2.33
N HIS A 135 -19.60 -10.90 -2.38
CA HIS A 135 -18.78 -11.41 -1.27
C HIS A 135 -17.46 -10.63 -1.13
N LEU A 136 -16.83 -10.28 -2.25
CA LEU A 136 -15.60 -9.47 -2.25
C LEU A 136 -15.88 -8.03 -1.82
N SER A 137 -17.02 -7.44 -2.20
CA SER A 137 -17.39 -6.09 -1.76
C SER A 137 -17.66 -6.06 -0.26
N GLN A 138 -18.38 -7.06 0.28
CA GLN A 138 -18.56 -7.21 1.73
C GLN A 138 -17.22 -7.33 2.45
N ALA A 139 -16.31 -8.19 1.96
CA ALA A 139 -15.01 -8.34 2.59
C ALA A 139 -14.17 -7.05 2.56
N ALA A 140 -14.27 -6.25 1.50
CA ALA A 140 -13.56 -4.98 1.42
C ALA A 140 -14.12 -3.93 2.39
N GLU A 141 -15.44 -3.89 2.57
CA GLU A 141 -16.09 -3.01 3.56
C GLU A 141 -15.84 -3.48 4.99
N ASP A 142 -15.96 -4.79 5.29
CA ASP A 142 -15.61 -5.36 6.60
C ASP A 142 -14.18 -4.98 7.04
N ILE A 143 -13.22 -4.94 6.09
CA ILE A 143 -11.84 -4.49 6.37
C ILE A 143 -11.81 -3.00 6.74
N GLY A 144 -12.61 -2.17 6.07
CA GLY A 144 -12.80 -0.76 6.41
C GLY A 144 -13.34 -0.58 7.83
N ASP A 145 -14.38 -1.33 8.19
CA ASP A 145 -14.95 -1.33 9.54
C ASP A 145 -13.89 -1.71 10.58
N GLN A 146 -13.11 -2.77 10.32
CA GLN A 146 -12.05 -3.18 11.26
C GLN A 146 -10.97 -2.10 11.38
N ALA A 147 -10.61 -1.41 10.29
CA ALA A 147 -9.68 -0.29 10.35
C ALA A 147 -10.24 0.87 11.19
N GLN A 148 -11.54 1.18 11.08
CA GLN A 148 -12.22 2.17 11.93
C GLN A 148 -12.20 1.75 13.42
N GLN A 149 -12.45 0.46 13.71
CA GLN A 149 -12.37 -0.07 15.08
C GLN A 149 -10.96 0.05 15.67
N MET A 150 -9.91 -0.12 14.86
CA MET A 150 -8.52 0.05 15.31
C MET A 150 -8.27 1.47 15.84
N VAL A 151 -8.83 2.50 15.20
CA VAL A 151 -8.58 3.89 15.58
C VAL A 151 -9.49 4.41 16.69
N TRP A 152 -10.44 3.59 17.17
CA TRP A 152 -11.37 3.95 18.26
C TRP A 152 -10.65 4.51 19.49
N LEU A 153 -9.52 3.90 19.88
CA LEU A 153 -8.70 4.33 21.03
C LEU A 153 -8.18 5.76 20.84
N ILE A 154 -7.73 6.10 19.62
CA ILE A 154 -7.22 7.42 19.27
C ILE A 154 -8.35 8.45 19.30
N GLU A 155 -9.52 8.09 18.77
CA GLU A 155 -10.69 8.97 18.75
C GLU A 155 -11.20 9.31 20.16
N HIS A 156 -11.14 8.34 21.08
CA HIS A 156 -11.58 8.49 22.47
C HIS A 156 -10.48 9.01 23.40
N ARG A 157 -9.27 9.27 22.87
CA ARG A 157 -8.09 9.74 23.63
C ARG A 157 -7.73 8.79 24.77
N GLU A 158 -7.85 7.50 24.51
CA GLU A 158 -7.40 6.45 25.41
C GLU A 158 -5.89 6.25 25.25
N ASP A 159 -5.22 5.84 26.33
CA ASP A 159 -3.78 5.56 26.30
C ASP A 159 -3.50 4.29 25.49
N VAL A 160 -2.66 4.41 24.46
CA VAL A 160 -2.16 3.28 23.68
C VAL A 160 -0.91 2.73 24.37
N HIS A 161 -0.91 1.45 24.71
CA HIS A 161 0.23 0.84 25.39
C HIS A 161 1.48 0.83 24.47
N PRO A 162 2.68 1.23 24.94
CA PRO A 162 3.89 1.37 24.12
C PRO A 162 4.29 0.10 23.34
N ILE A 163 3.89 -1.07 23.82
CA ILE A 163 4.07 -2.37 23.13
C ILE A 163 3.54 -2.35 21.70
N LEU A 164 2.49 -1.58 21.41
CA LEU A 164 1.93 -1.48 20.05
C LEU A 164 2.88 -0.75 19.11
N GLY A 165 3.53 0.33 19.57
CA GLY A 165 4.56 1.01 18.77
C GLY A 165 5.71 0.08 18.42
N LEU A 166 6.22 -0.65 19.42
CA LEU A 166 7.30 -1.63 19.22
C LEU A 166 6.90 -2.77 18.27
N ALA A 167 5.74 -3.38 18.49
CA ALA A 167 5.26 -4.50 17.66
C ALA A 167 4.97 -4.09 16.21
N LEU A 168 4.53 -2.85 15.99
CA LEU A 168 4.30 -2.32 14.65
C LEU A 168 5.59 -1.89 13.95
N GLY A 169 6.61 -1.48 14.72
CA GLY A 169 7.96 -1.22 14.21
C GLY A 169 8.68 -2.48 13.75
N ASP A 170 8.52 -3.60 14.47
CA ASP A 170 9.13 -4.90 14.15
C ASP A 170 8.36 -5.71 13.06
N SER A 171 7.38 -5.09 12.40
CA SER A 171 6.56 -5.74 11.37
C SER A 171 7.33 -5.88 10.06
N ASP A 172 7.07 -6.98 9.34
CA ASP A 172 7.59 -7.21 7.98
C ASP A 172 7.22 -6.10 6.97
N GLU A 173 6.09 -5.44 7.21
CA GLU A 173 5.66 -4.24 6.51
C GLU A 173 5.36 -3.15 7.55
N VAL A 174 6.04 -2.03 7.41
CA VAL A 174 5.87 -0.84 8.25
C VAL A 174 5.03 0.19 7.51
N VAL A 175 4.44 1.12 8.27
CA VAL A 175 3.84 2.34 7.71
C VAL A 175 4.63 3.54 8.20
N VAL A 176 5.00 4.40 7.26
CA VAL A 176 5.84 5.57 7.53
C VAL A 176 5.17 6.84 7.02
N ARG A 177 5.44 7.93 7.74
CA ARG A 177 5.10 9.29 7.33
C ARG A 177 6.39 10.05 7.03
N VAL A 178 6.57 10.48 5.78
CA VAL A 178 7.79 11.17 5.33
C VAL A 178 7.40 12.43 4.55
N PRO A 179 7.79 13.64 5.00
CA PRO A 179 7.59 14.87 4.25
C PRO A 179 8.50 14.94 3.03
N VAL A 180 8.08 15.64 1.98
CA VAL A 180 8.93 15.94 0.82
C VAL A 180 9.73 17.19 1.11
N GLY A 181 11.04 17.04 1.29
CA GLY A 181 11.97 18.14 1.52
C GLY A 181 12.17 18.98 0.26
N VAL A 182 12.37 20.29 0.45
CA VAL A 182 12.66 21.24 -0.65
C VAL A 182 13.93 20.84 -1.39
N GLY A 183 13.84 20.70 -2.71
CA GLY A 183 14.97 20.32 -3.57
C GLY A 183 15.42 18.86 -3.43
N SER A 184 14.62 18.01 -2.77
CA SER A 184 14.83 16.56 -2.75
C SER A 184 14.60 15.93 -4.13
N GLU A 185 14.99 14.66 -4.31
CA GLU A 185 14.68 13.90 -5.54
C GLU A 185 13.17 13.82 -5.79
N ALA A 186 12.38 13.75 -4.71
CA ALA A 186 10.93 13.70 -4.79
C ALA A 186 10.29 15.05 -5.14
N ASP A 187 10.94 16.18 -4.84
CA ASP A 187 10.37 17.52 -5.07
C ASP A 187 10.21 17.82 -6.57
N GLY A 188 8.96 18.01 -7.00
CA GLY A 188 8.62 18.25 -8.39
C GLY A 188 8.63 16.99 -9.26
N ALA A 189 8.94 15.80 -8.74
CA ALA A 189 8.92 14.55 -9.51
C ALA A 189 7.49 14.00 -9.67
N LEU A 190 7.25 13.22 -10.74
CA LEU A 190 6.05 12.40 -10.83
C LEU A 190 6.23 11.15 -9.97
N LEU A 191 5.16 10.71 -9.30
CA LEU A 191 5.22 9.50 -8.47
C LEU A 191 5.63 8.25 -9.27
N SER A 192 5.27 8.18 -10.56
CA SER A 192 5.71 7.11 -11.46
C SER A 192 7.22 7.08 -11.69
N ASP A 193 7.85 8.25 -11.72
CA ASP A 193 9.26 8.38 -12.09
C ASP A 193 10.16 7.96 -10.93
N LEU A 194 9.67 8.11 -9.69
CA LEU A 194 10.37 7.71 -8.48
C LEU A 194 10.40 6.20 -8.26
N GLN A 195 9.49 5.45 -8.90
CA GLN A 195 9.40 3.99 -8.81
C GLN A 195 9.48 3.43 -7.37
N LEU A 196 8.86 4.15 -6.41
CA LEU A 196 9.00 3.85 -4.98
C LEU A 196 8.56 2.44 -4.62
N ASN A 197 7.61 1.86 -5.36
CA ASN A 197 7.08 0.51 -5.18
C ASN A 197 8.01 -0.61 -5.69
N ILE A 198 9.06 -0.26 -6.45
CA ILE A 198 10.12 -1.17 -6.88
C ILE A 198 11.27 -1.06 -5.90
N GLU A 199 11.79 0.15 -5.73
CA GLU A 199 12.91 0.49 -4.86
C GLU A 199 12.63 1.90 -4.31
N PRO A 200 12.39 2.07 -3.01
CA PRO A 200 12.66 1.14 -1.90
C PRO A 200 11.66 0.00 -1.66
N GLY A 201 10.58 -0.10 -2.44
CA GLY A 201 9.53 -1.11 -2.25
C GLY A 201 8.29 -0.59 -1.50
N PHE A 202 8.17 0.72 -1.34
CA PHE A 202 7.05 1.38 -0.67
C PHE A 202 5.90 1.69 -1.62
N THR A 203 4.68 1.41 -1.17
CA THR A 203 3.45 1.84 -1.81
C THR A 203 2.92 3.07 -1.10
N VAL A 204 2.75 4.18 -1.82
CA VAL A 204 2.14 5.39 -1.27
C VAL A 204 0.64 5.17 -1.07
N LEU A 205 0.21 5.21 0.19
CA LEU A 205 -1.18 5.06 0.59
C LEU A 205 -1.93 6.37 0.48
N ALA A 206 -1.31 7.46 0.92
CA ALA A 206 -1.89 8.79 0.85
C ALA A 206 -0.82 9.86 0.72
N ILE A 207 -1.19 10.98 0.12
CA ILE A 207 -0.42 12.22 0.15
C ILE A 207 -1.27 13.25 0.88
N ARG A 208 -0.74 13.83 1.96
CA ARG A 208 -1.37 14.98 2.60
C ARG A 208 -0.77 16.26 2.04
N ARG A 209 -1.63 17.12 1.50
CA ARG A 209 -1.26 18.42 0.92
C ARG A 209 -2.24 19.49 1.40
N GLY A 210 -1.73 20.52 2.08
CA GLY A 210 -2.57 21.63 2.55
C GLY A 210 -3.74 21.20 3.44
N GLY A 211 -3.57 20.13 4.22
CA GLY A 211 -4.61 19.57 5.08
C GLY A 211 -5.62 18.64 4.39
N GLN A 212 -5.47 18.38 3.09
CA GLN A 212 -6.29 17.42 2.35
C GLN A 212 -5.51 16.15 2.04
N TYR A 213 -6.20 15.01 1.98
CA TYR A 213 -5.61 13.73 1.62
C TYR A 213 -5.97 13.31 0.20
N VAL A 214 -4.96 12.85 -0.53
CA VAL A 214 -5.10 12.16 -1.81
C VAL A 214 -4.75 10.70 -1.58
N TYR A 215 -5.76 9.85 -1.46
CA TYR A 215 -5.58 8.41 -1.27
C TYR A 215 -5.25 7.69 -2.57
N ARG A 216 -4.43 6.65 -2.48
CA ARG A 216 -3.95 5.83 -3.62
C ARG A 216 -3.61 6.69 -4.84
N PRO A 217 -2.69 7.66 -4.69
CA PRO A 217 -2.32 8.54 -5.79
C PRO A 217 -1.79 7.71 -6.95
N ARG A 218 -2.24 8.03 -8.16
CA ARG A 218 -1.73 7.41 -9.39
C ARG A 218 -0.36 7.98 -9.74
N GLY A 219 0.44 7.27 -10.53
CA GLY A 219 1.80 7.68 -10.91
C GLY A 219 1.92 9.07 -11.55
N ARG A 220 0.85 9.59 -12.17
CA ARG A 220 0.78 10.94 -12.75
C ARG A 220 0.74 12.09 -11.73
N VAL A 221 0.58 11.78 -10.44
CA VAL A 221 0.60 12.81 -9.39
C VAL A 221 2.01 13.36 -9.26
N ARG A 222 2.14 14.68 -9.36
CA ARG A 222 3.40 15.38 -9.09
C ARG A 222 3.51 15.67 -7.60
N LEU A 223 4.60 15.23 -6.99
CA LEU A 223 4.95 15.56 -5.61
C LEU A 223 5.52 16.96 -5.55
N LEU A 224 5.24 17.67 -4.45
CA LEU A 224 5.70 19.02 -4.19
C LEU A 224 6.36 19.04 -2.81
N ALA A 225 7.30 19.95 -2.60
CA ALA A 225 7.76 20.29 -1.26
C ALA A 225 6.59 20.50 -0.28
N ASP A 226 6.79 20.05 0.95
CA ASP A 226 5.80 20.04 2.04
C ASP A 226 4.63 19.05 1.88
N ASP A 227 4.59 18.25 0.81
CA ASP A 227 3.72 17.07 0.79
C ASP A 227 4.15 16.09 1.89
N GLU A 228 3.21 15.55 2.66
CA GLU A 228 3.50 14.41 3.54
C GLU A 228 3.08 13.11 2.86
N LEU A 229 4.04 12.25 2.58
CA LEU A 229 3.79 10.91 2.07
C LEU A 229 3.48 9.98 3.25
N ILE A 230 2.35 9.29 3.16
CA ILE A 230 2.07 8.14 4.01
C ILE A 230 2.19 6.91 3.14
N ALA A 231 3.14 6.04 3.46
CA ALA A 231 3.49 4.91 2.63
C ALA A 231 3.67 3.65 3.47
N SER A 232 3.37 2.50 2.88
CA SER A 232 3.61 1.20 3.50
C SER A 232 4.59 0.39 2.66
N GLY A 233 5.52 -0.29 3.31
CA GLY A 233 6.59 -1.02 2.65
C GLY A 233 7.47 -1.78 3.63
N PRO A 234 8.52 -2.43 3.11
CA PRO A 234 9.48 -3.17 3.93
C PRO A 234 10.27 -2.23 4.84
N ASP A 235 10.57 -2.66 6.08
CA ASP A 235 11.34 -1.87 7.05
C ASP A 235 12.73 -1.49 6.51
N GLU A 236 13.38 -2.39 5.78
CA GLU A 236 14.72 -2.18 5.22
C GLU A 236 14.77 -1.05 4.18
N GLY A 237 13.62 -0.66 3.63
CA GLY A 237 13.53 0.41 2.63
C GLY A 237 13.33 1.82 3.22
N ARG A 238 13.14 1.94 4.54
CA ARG A 238 12.78 3.22 5.20
C ARG A 238 13.82 4.31 4.98
N GLU A 239 15.09 3.98 5.18
CA GLU A 239 16.20 4.92 5.03
C GLU A 239 16.29 5.47 3.61
N LEU A 240 16.15 4.59 2.61
CA LEU A 240 16.19 4.98 1.21
C LEU A 240 14.97 5.83 0.82
N LEU A 241 13.78 5.53 1.35
CA LEU A 241 12.60 6.38 1.15
C LEU A 241 12.84 7.78 1.73
N ALA A 242 13.30 7.86 2.98
CA ALA A 242 13.62 9.11 3.65
C ALA A 242 14.64 9.93 2.83
N LEU A 243 15.71 9.27 2.36
CA LEU A 243 16.77 9.91 1.57
C LEU A 243 16.24 10.52 0.27
N ARG A 244 15.40 9.78 -0.48
CA ARG A 244 14.79 10.29 -1.73
C ARG A 244 13.85 11.47 -1.47
N CYS A 245 13.25 11.52 -0.29
CA CYS A 245 12.46 12.65 0.18
C CYS A 245 13.29 13.78 0.82
N GLY A 246 14.62 13.65 0.90
CA GLY A 246 15.53 14.68 1.40
C GLY A 246 15.88 14.59 2.89
N TRP A 247 15.72 13.42 3.51
CA TRP A 247 15.93 13.23 4.95
C TRP A 247 16.89 12.07 5.26
N HIS A 248 17.65 12.21 6.33
CA HIS A 248 18.32 11.13 7.02
C HIS A 248 17.42 10.61 8.13
N LEU A 249 17.26 9.30 8.19
CA LEU A 249 16.58 8.63 9.29
C LEU A 249 17.64 8.36 10.37
N VAL A 250 17.47 8.91 11.57
CA VAL A 250 18.42 8.77 12.68
C VAL A 250 17.70 8.31 13.94
N ASP A 251 18.38 7.53 14.78
CA ASP A 251 17.93 7.18 16.14
C ASP A 251 18.87 7.89 17.12
N PRO A 252 18.56 9.14 17.52
CA PRO A 252 19.49 9.98 18.27
C PRO A 252 19.76 9.44 19.68
N ASP A 253 18.76 8.79 20.29
CA ASP A 253 18.81 8.31 21.68
C ASP A 253 19.08 6.81 21.80
N GLY A 254 19.03 6.06 20.69
CA GLY A 254 19.26 4.62 20.65
C GLY A 254 18.12 3.81 21.26
N ASP A 255 16.93 4.38 21.35
CA ASP A 255 15.74 3.77 21.93
C ASP A 255 14.76 3.24 20.86
N GLY A 256 15.13 3.38 19.58
CA GLY A 256 14.33 2.96 18.43
C GLY A 256 13.38 4.04 17.91
N GLU A 257 13.32 5.22 18.53
CA GLU A 257 12.54 6.34 18.01
C GLU A 257 13.30 7.04 16.87
N MET A 258 12.84 6.80 15.65
CA MET A 258 13.47 7.37 14.46
C MET A 258 13.04 8.82 14.23
N GLU A 259 14.01 9.73 14.09
CA GLU A 259 13.82 11.12 13.70
C GLU A 259 14.29 11.37 12.24
N LEU A 260 13.74 12.43 11.63
CA LEU A 260 14.10 12.87 10.28
C LEU A 260 14.97 14.13 10.35
N GLU A 261 16.23 14.00 9.95
CA GLU A 261 17.15 15.14 9.82
C GLU A 261 17.29 15.57 8.34
N PRO A 262 17.28 16.86 8.01
CA PRO A 262 17.46 17.32 6.64
C PRO A 262 18.80 16.86 6.07
N VAL A 263 18.80 16.32 4.84
CA VAL A 263 20.05 16.12 4.09
C VAL A 263 20.62 17.50 3.79
N ALA A 264 21.78 17.83 4.35
CA ALA A 264 22.42 19.12 4.14
C ALA A 264 22.50 19.44 2.64
N SER A 265 21.95 20.58 2.24
CA SER A 265 21.94 21.04 0.85
C SER A 265 23.37 21.21 0.34
N ARG A 266 23.71 20.46 -0.72
CA ARG A 266 24.95 20.67 -1.49
C ARG A 266 24.83 21.88 -2.40
#